data_AF-L1I9I3-F1
#
_entry.id   AF-L1I9I3-F1
#
_cell.length_a   1.000
_cell.length_b   1.000
_cell.length_c   1.000
_cell.angle_alpha   90.00
_cell.angle_beta   90.00
_cell.angle_gamma   90.00
#
_symmetry.space_group_name_H-M   'P 1'
#
loop_
_entity.id
_entity.type
_entity.pdbx_description
1 polymer ?
#
loop_
_entity_poly.entity_id
_entity_poly.type
_entity_poly.pdbx_seq_one_letter_code
_entity_poly.pdbx_strand_id
1 'polypeptide(L)'
;MYLGSKGESSTHEKCIAQKQQGDEEEAGGARWDADARRRHSRACSGKTRLSIQEKLDIIYMYYLSEASPSSSRRIVNQWDIAHVFGKSGAAISKLLKAENALKVMTTTIEGKMAKNRRKIIKSIKEEVRRKKAAAAPTKKA
;
A
#
# COMPACT_ATOMS: atom_id res chain seq x y z
N MET A 1 -56.10 -23.79 -14.38
CA MET A 1 -56.89 -22.56 -14.19
C MET A 1 -56.67 -22.08 -12.76
N TYR A 2 -56.13 -20.86 -12.59
CA TYR A 2 -55.91 -20.04 -11.37
C TYR A 2 -55.10 -20.70 -10.22
N LEU A 3 -54.11 -20.08 -9.54
CA LEU A 3 -53.97 -18.71 -8.98
C LEU A 3 -52.45 -18.36 -8.87
N GLY A 4 -52.01 -17.15 -9.25
CA GLY A 4 -51.55 -16.07 -8.34
C GLY A 4 -50.01 -15.98 -8.32
N SER A 5 -49.28 -14.87 -8.47
CA SER A 5 -49.48 -13.41 -8.37
C SER A 5 -48.41 -12.73 -9.27
N LYS A 6 -48.72 -11.74 -10.12
CA LYS A 6 -48.54 -10.28 -9.92
C LYS A 6 -47.31 -9.91 -9.06
N GLY A 7 -46.28 -9.31 -9.67
CA GLY A 7 -45.97 -7.85 -9.53
C GLY A 7 -44.90 -7.69 -8.43
N GLU A 8 -43.91 -6.80 -8.43
CA GLU A 8 -43.60 -5.50 -9.04
C GLU A 8 -42.04 -5.39 -8.97
N SER A 9 -41.32 -4.95 -10.01
CA SER A 9 -40.84 -3.57 -10.24
C SER A 9 -40.24 -2.85 -9.02
N SER A 10 -39.15 -2.10 -9.26
CA SER A 10 -38.66 -0.96 -8.46
C SER A 10 -38.06 -1.32 -7.10
N THR A 11 -36.90 -0.83 -6.65
CA THR A 11 -36.04 0.28 -7.05
C THR A 11 -34.66 -0.05 -6.47
N HIS A 12 -33.64 -0.14 -7.32
CA HIS A 12 -32.25 -0.19 -6.87
C HIS A 12 -31.78 1.24 -6.55
N GLU A 13 -32.32 1.81 -5.47
CA GLU A 13 -31.91 3.12 -4.97
C GLU A 13 -32.19 3.22 -3.48
N LYS A 14 -31.11 3.17 -2.68
CA LYS A 14 -30.87 3.94 -1.45
C LYS A 14 -29.81 3.26 -0.58
N CYS A 15 -28.55 3.62 -0.80
CA CYS A 15 -27.56 3.70 0.28
C CYS A 15 -26.83 5.04 0.16
N ILE A 16 -27.57 6.13 0.35
CA ILE A 16 -27.01 7.42 0.74
C ILE A 16 -27.53 7.72 2.15
N ALA A 17 -26.62 8.25 2.97
CA ALA A 17 -26.78 8.78 4.32
C ALA A 17 -26.63 7.77 5.47
N GLN A 18 -25.42 7.75 6.03
CA GLN A 18 -25.24 8.11 7.44
C GLN A 18 -23.89 8.80 7.62
N LYS A 19 -23.92 10.12 7.45
CA LYS A 19 -22.93 11.05 7.94
C LYS A 19 -23.37 11.41 9.35
N GLN A 20 -22.61 11.04 10.36
CA GLN A 20 -22.67 11.68 11.67
C GLN A 20 -21.30 12.32 11.91
N GLN A 21 -21.31 13.63 11.90
CA GLN A 21 -20.25 14.49 12.43
C GLN A 21 -20.31 14.39 13.95
N GLY A 22 -19.14 14.23 14.56
CA GLY A 22 -18.92 14.31 16.00
C GLY A 22 -17.45 14.67 16.21
N ASP A 23 -17.26 15.97 16.43
CA ASP A 23 -16.20 16.64 17.16
C ASP A 23 -14.75 16.61 16.66
N GLU A 24 -14.27 17.82 16.38
CA GLU A 24 -12.87 18.19 16.20
C GLU A 24 -12.12 18.02 17.54
N GLU A 25 -11.15 17.10 17.63
CA GLU A 25 -9.88 17.39 18.32
C GLU A 25 -8.80 16.35 18.00
N GLU A 26 -7.57 16.85 17.84
CA GLU A 26 -6.30 16.13 17.81
C GLU A 26 -5.99 15.26 16.58
N ALA A 27 -5.19 15.86 15.70
CA ALA A 27 -4.34 15.20 14.71
C ALA A 27 -3.25 14.33 15.39
N GLY A 28 -3.66 13.31 16.15
CA GLY A 28 -2.82 12.23 16.64
C GLY A 28 -2.97 11.01 15.73
N GLY A 29 -1.89 10.59 15.08
CA GLY A 29 -1.89 9.57 14.03
C GLY A 29 -2.84 8.39 14.28
N ALA A 30 -3.76 8.15 13.33
CA ALA A 30 -4.86 7.19 13.39
C ALA A 30 -4.46 5.90 14.13
N ARG A 31 -4.82 5.86 15.42
CA ARG A 31 -4.54 4.73 16.30
C ARG A 31 -5.43 3.59 15.84
N TRP A 32 -4.83 2.45 15.49
CA TRP A 32 -5.53 1.24 15.07
C TRP A 32 -6.64 0.87 16.07
N ASP A 33 -7.89 1.16 15.74
CA ASP A 33 -9.04 0.82 16.56
C ASP A 33 -9.36 -0.69 16.48
N ALA A 34 -10.22 -1.18 17.38
CA ALA A 34 -10.57 -2.60 17.44
C ALA A 34 -11.29 -3.07 16.16
N ASP A 35 -12.06 -2.21 15.51
CA ASP A 35 -12.81 -2.53 14.32
C ASP A 35 -11.93 -2.60 13.06
N ALA A 36 -10.99 -1.67 12.92
CA ALA A 36 -9.93 -1.65 11.92
C ALA A 36 -9.07 -2.91 12.02
N ARG A 37 -8.76 -3.38 13.24
CA ARG A 37 -8.05 -4.65 13.45
C ARG A 37 -8.88 -5.85 13.00
N ARG A 38 -10.18 -5.91 13.35
CA ARG A 38 -11.08 -7.00 12.90
C ARG A 38 -11.20 -7.03 11.37
N ARG A 39 -11.44 -5.88 10.74
CA ARG A 39 -11.50 -5.76 9.26
C ARG A 39 -10.19 -6.21 8.62
N HIS A 40 -9.04 -5.80 9.15
CA HIS A 40 -7.74 -6.22 8.66
C HIS A 40 -7.52 -7.73 8.82
N SER A 41 -7.87 -8.30 9.98
CA SER A 41 -7.76 -9.74 10.23
C SER A 41 -8.60 -10.54 9.23
N ARG A 42 -9.87 -10.17 9.03
CA ARG A 42 -10.75 -10.81 8.03
C ARG A 42 -10.17 -10.70 6.62
N ALA A 43 -9.67 -9.52 6.24
CA ALA A 43 -9.07 -9.30 4.92
C ALA A 43 -7.73 -10.02 4.71
N CYS A 44 -7.04 -10.40 5.80
CA CYS A 44 -5.77 -11.12 5.75
C CYS A 44 -5.90 -12.63 6.00
N SER A 45 -7.06 -13.08 6.49
CA SER A 45 -7.33 -14.50 6.70
C SER A 45 -7.19 -15.27 5.39
N GLY A 46 -6.47 -16.39 5.42
CA GLY A 46 -6.18 -17.21 4.25
C GLY A 46 -5.10 -16.68 3.29
N LYS A 47 -4.52 -15.48 3.52
CA LYS A 47 -3.46 -14.95 2.66
C LYS A 47 -2.08 -15.47 3.07
N THR A 48 -1.36 -16.04 2.10
CA THR A 48 0.00 -16.55 2.31
C THR A 48 1.05 -15.43 2.39
N ARG A 49 2.13 -15.70 3.12
CA ARG A 49 3.29 -14.80 3.19
C ARG A 49 3.91 -14.60 1.80
N LEU A 50 4.48 -13.42 1.57
CA LEU A 50 5.24 -13.12 0.36
C LEU A 50 6.49 -14.03 0.26
N SER A 51 6.57 -14.77 -0.84
CA SER A 51 7.74 -15.52 -1.26
C SER A 51 8.92 -14.60 -1.56
N ILE A 52 10.13 -15.16 -1.68
CA ILE A 52 11.32 -14.40 -2.01
C ILE A 52 11.18 -13.76 -3.41
N GLN A 53 10.68 -14.52 -4.38
CA GLN A 53 10.47 -14.04 -5.74
C GLN A 53 9.45 -12.90 -5.78
N GLU A 54 8.27 -13.05 -5.15
CA GLU A 54 7.26 -11.98 -5.10
C GLU A 54 7.83 -10.70 -4.47
N LYS A 55 8.65 -10.81 -3.42
CA LYS A 55 9.30 -9.64 -2.82
C LYS A 55 10.20 -8.92 -3.81
N LEU A 56 10.96 -9.66 -4.58
CA LEU A 56 11.87 -9.09 -5.57
C LEU A 56 11.09 -8.42 -6.69
N ASP A 57 10.05 -9.08 -7.21
CA ASP A 57 9.20 -8.54 -8.28
C ASP A 57 8.52 -7.23 -7.85
N ILE A 58 7.98 -7.19 -6.62
CA ILE A 58 7.42 -5.97 -6.04
C ILE A 58 8.46 -4.85 -5.94
N ILE A 59 9.68 -5.17 -5.46
CA ILE A 59 10.76 -4.19 -5.32
C ILE A 59 11.20 -3.69 -6.70
N TYR A 60 11.33 -4.57 -7.69
CA TYR A 60 11.67 -4.19 -9.07
C TYR A 60 10.64 -3.22 -9.63
N MET A 61 9.37 -3.62 -9.60
CA MET A 61 8.29 -2.83 -10.17
C MET A 61 8.20 -1.45 -9.51
N TYR A 62 8.32 -1.38 -8.17
CA TYR A 62 8.24 -0.11 -7.45
C TYR A 62 9.47 0.78 -7.66
N TYR A 63 10.69 0.28 -7.44
CA TYR A 63 11.90 1.11 -7.45
C TYR A 63 12.48 1.39 -8.83
N LEU A 64 12.13 0.59 -9.85
CA LEU A 64 12.43 0.89 -11.25
C LEU A 64 11.41 1.83 -11.89
N SER A 65 10.19 1.92 -11.33
CA SER A 65 9.24 2.91 -11.80
C SER A 65 9.79 4.32 -11.57
N GLU A 66 9.68 5.15 -12.60
CA GLU A 66 10.08 6.54 -12.55
C GLU A 66 9.29 7.24 -11.43
N ALA A 67 9.99 8.04 -10.63
CA ALA A 67 9.34 8.97 -9.73
C ALA A 67 8.85 10.15 -10.57
N SER A 68 7.59 10.55 -10.41
CA SER A 68 7.10 11.72 -11.12
C SER A 68 7.97 12.94 -10.77
N PRO A 69 8.45 13.74 -11.75
CA PRO A 69 9.20 14.95 -11.46
C PRO A 69 8.37 15.98 -10.68
N SER A 70 7.05 15.99 -10.87
CA SER A 70 6.11 16.95 -10.30
C SER A 70 5.42 16.47 -9.02
N SER A 71 5.58 15.20 -8.65
CA SER A 71 5.00 14.64 -7.42
C SER A 71 6.00 13.69 -6.78
N SER A 72 6.15 13.77 -5.46
CA SER A 72 6.91 12.77 -4.68
C SER A 72 6.36 11.34 -4.80
N ARG A 73 5.27 11.13 -5.56
CA ARG A 73 4.67 9.84 -5.87
C ARG A 73 5.34 9.18 -7.08
N ARG A 74 5.54 7.86 -6.97
CA ARG A 74 5.96 7.02 -8.10
C ARG A 74 4.78 6.74 -9.02
N ILE A 75 5.08 6.38 -10.27
CA ILE A 75 4.05 5.97 -11.25
C ILE A 75 3.28 4.74 -10.73
N VAL A 76 3.98 3.79 -10.12
CA VAL A 76 3.36 2.59 -9.56
C VAL A 76 2.95 2.86 -8.10
N ASN A 77 1.64 2.83 -7.83
CA ASN A 77 1.11 3.02 -6.48
C ASN A 77 1.11 1.71 -5.68
N GLN A 78 1.40 1.79 -4.39
CA GLN A 78 1.41 0.61 -3.49
C GLN A 78 0.06 -0.12 -3.43
N TRP A 79 -1.04 0.59 -3.69
CA TRP A 79 -2.38 0.01 -3.75
C TRP A 79 -2.54 -0.92 -4.96
N ASP A 80 -2.06 -0.50 -6.13
CA ASP A 80 -2.07 -1.32 -7.35
C ASP A 80 -1.22 -2.58 -7.14
N ILE A 81 -0.04 -2.43 -6.52
CA ILE A 81 0.81 -3.57 -6.16
C ILE A 81 0.09 -4.54 -5.21
N ALA A 82 -0.61 -4.03 -4.21
CA ALA A 82 -1.34 -4.87 -3.26
C ALA A 82 -2.43 -5.71 -3.96
N HIS A 83 -3.12 -5.13 -4.95
CA HIS A 83 -4.10 -5.85 -5.75
C HIS A 83 -3.49 -6.90 -6.67
N VAL A 84 -2.45 -6.54 -7.43
CA VAL A 84 -1.79 -7.46 -8.37
C VAL A 84 -1.26 -8.71 -7.65
N PHE A 85 -0.69 -8.54 -6.45
CA PHE A 85 -0.14 -9.66 -5.67
C PHE A 85 -1.15 -10.27 -4.67
N GLY A 86 -2.38 -9.75 -4.61
CA GLY A 86 -3.42 -10.20 -3.67
C GLY A 86 -3.03 -10.07 -2.20
N LYS A 87 -2.10 -9.17 -1.85
CA LYS A 87 -1.58 -9.00 -0.49
C LYS A 87 -2.17 -7.78 0.19
N SER A 88 -2.01 -7.71 1.52
CA SER A 88 -2.46 -6.53 2.25
C SER A 88 -1.54 -5.32 1.96
N GLY A 89 -2.14 -4.13 1.87
CA GLY A 89 -1.37 -2.89 1.70
C GLY A 89 -0.35 -2.68 2.82
N ALA A 90 -0.64 -3.14 4.04
CA ALA A 90 0.32 -3.11 5.15
C ALA A 90 1.56 -3.99 4.91
N ALA A 91 1.39 -5.16 4.29
CA ALA A 91 2.51 -6.04 3.94
C ALA A 91 3.38 -5.42 2.84
N ILE A 92 2.75 -4.86 1.81
CA ILE A 92 3.45 -4.14 0.72
C ILE A 92 4.18 -2.92 1.27
N SER A 93 3.52 -2.10 2.09
CA SER A 93 4.11 -0.92 2.72
C SER A 93 5.33 -1.29 3.58
N LYS A 94 5.24 -2.37 4.37
CA LYS A 94 6.37 -2.87 5.15
C LYS A 94 7.53 -3.30 4.25
N LEU A 95 7.26 -4.04 3.18
CA LEU A 95 8.28 -4.50 2.24
C LEU A 95 9.00 -3.33 1.56
N LEU A 96 8.24 -2.32 1.13
CA LEU A 96 8.74 -1.14 0.41
C LEU A 96 9.38 -0.09 1.32
N LYS A 97 9.49 -0.34 2.63
CA LYS A 97 10.41 0.45 3.47
C LYS A 97 11.84 0.22 2.98
N ALA A 98 12.60 1.30 2.83
CA ALA A 98 13.96 1.25 2.31
C ALA A 98 14.85 0.21 3.00
N GLU A 99 14.77 0.11 4.33
CA GLU A 99 15.49 -0.87 5.13
C GLU A 99 15.17 -2.32 4.73
N ASN A 100 13.88 -2.63 4.57
CA ASN A 100 13.41 -3.97 4.23
C ASN A 100 13.73 -4.31 2.77
N ALA A 101 13.53 -3.36 1.84
CA ALA A 101 13.85 -3.53 0.44
C ALA A 101 15.37 -3.75 0.24
N LEU A 102 16.21 -2.98 0.93
CA LEU A 102 17.66 -3.17 0.92
C LEU A 102 18.04 -4.54 1.47
N LYS A 103 17.44 -4.96 2.59
CA LYS A 103 17.70 -6.28 3.18
C LYS A 103 17.40 -7.39 2.18
N VAL A 104 16.24 -7.37 1.51
CA VAL A 104 15.92 -8.37 0.49
C VAL A 104 16.95 -8.38 -0.64
N MET A 105 17.37 -7.20 -1.13
CA MET A 105 18.35 -7.06 -2.22
C MET A 105 19.80 -7.43 -1.84
N THR A 106 20.13 -7.48 -0.56
CA THR A 106 21.49 -7.81 -0.09
C THR A 106 21.60 -9.21 0.49
N THR A 107 20.54 -9.76 1.08
CA THR A 107 20.60 -11.06 1.77
C THR A 107 20.22 -12.23 0.86
N THR A 108 19.32 -12.03 -0.10
CA THR A 108 18.85 -13.11 -0.99
C THR A 108 19.83 -13.34 -2.13
N ILE A 109 19.96 -14.60 -2.58
CA ILE A 109 20.85 -14.95 -3.70
C ILE A 109 20.33 -14.29 -4.98
N GLU A 110 19.03 -14.38 -5.19
CA GLU A 110 18.30 -13.83 -6.33
C GLU A 110 18.43 -12.30 -6.37
N GLY A 111 18.34 -11.63 -5.21
CA GLY A 111 18.58 -10.19 -5.10
C GLY A 111 20.02 -9.79 -5.42
N LYS A 112 21.02 -10.62 -5.06
CA LYS A 112 22.43 -10.38 -5.40
C LYS A 112 22.70 -10.54 -6.90
N MET A 113 22.04 -11.50 -7.54
CA MET A 113 22.21 -11.80 -8.98
C MET A 113 21.37 -10.91 -9.91
N ALA A 114 20.60 -9.97 -9.36
CA ALA A 114 19.73 -9.10 -10.12
C ALA A 114 20.49 -8.18 -11.09
N LYS A 115 20.16 -8.24 -12.38
CA LYS A 115 20.80 -7.40 -13.42
C LYS A 115 20.71 -5.90 -13.12
N ASN A 116 19.57 -5.45 -12.58
CA ASN A 116 19.30 -4.06 -12.25
C ASN A 116 19.60 -3.66 -10.79
N ARG A 117 20.29 -4.54 -10.03
CA ARG A 117 20.54 -4.36 -8.59
C ARG A 117 21.09 -2.99 -8.23
N ARG A 118 22.11 -2.54 -8.98
CA ARG A 118 22.79 -1.25 -8.72
C ARG A 118 21.83 -0.07 -8.86
N LYS A 119 20.99 -0.06 -9.90
CA LYS A 119 19.99 0.99 -10.13
C LYS A 119 18.97 1.03 -8.99
N ILE A 120 18.51 -0.12 -8.52
CA ILE A 120 17.51 -0.23 -7.46
C ILE A 120 18.08 0.23 -6.12
N ILE A 121 19.27 -0.25 -5.74
CA ILE A 121 19.93 0.19 -4.51
C ILE A 121 20.15 1.71 -4.52
N LYS A 122 20.52 2.29 -5.67
CA LYS A 122 20.62 3.74 -5.83
C LYS A 122 19.27 4.43 -5.59
N SER A 123 18.21 3.97 -6.26
CA SER A 123 16.84 4.49 -6.10
C SER A 123 16.34 4.42 -4.65
N ILE A 124 16.62 3.33 -3.94
CA ILE A 124 16.27 3.18 -2.52
C ILE A 124 17.03 4.21 -1.67
N LYS A 125 18.33 4.38 -1.88
CA LYS A 125 19.15 5.36 -1.14
C LYS A 125 18.69 6.80 -1.41
N GLU A 126 18.34 7.12 -2.64
CA GLU A 126 17.80 8.43 -3.00
C GLU A 126 16.46 8.69 -2.31
N GLU A 127 15.57 7.69 -2.22
CA GLU A 127 14.31 7.83 -1.48
C GLU A 127 14.53 8.10 0.01
N VAL A 128 15.52 7.43 0.64
CA VAL A 128 15.91 7.72 2.03
C VAL A 128 16.42 9.15 2.18
N ARG A 129 17.28 9.62 1.27
CA ARG A 129 17.77 11.01 1.30
C ARG A 129 16.63 12.00 1.15
N ARG A 130 15.70 11.77 0.22
CA ARG A 130 14.51 12.63 0.00
C ARG A 130 13.64 12.69 1.25
N LYS A 131 13.34 11.53 1.86
CA LYS A 131 12.55 11.47 3.10
C LYS A 131 13.25 12.17 4.26
N LYS A 132 14.58 12.02 4.39
CA LYS A 132 15.38 12.72 5.41
C LYS A 132 15.39 14.24 5.20
N ALA A 133 15.51 14.69 3.94
CA ALA A 133 15.45 16.11 3.61
C ALA A 133 14.06 16.72 3.89
N ALA A 134 12.98 15.99 3.57
CA ALA A 134 11.62 16.41 3.87
C ALA A 134 11.30 16.45 5.37
N ALA A 135 11.95 15.59 6.17
CA ALA A 135 11.79 15.55 7.62
C ALA A 135 12.69 16.53 8.39
N ALA A 136 13.65 17.18 7.72
CA ALA A 136 14.48 18.18 8.35
C ALA A 136 13.65 19.47 8.55
N PRO A 137 13.52 19.99 9.80
CA PRO A 137 12.80 21.23 10.03
C PRO A 137 13.53 22.35 9.30
N THR A 138 12.84 23.01 8.37
CA THR A 138 13.29 24.29 7.84
C THR A 138 13.36 25.27 9.01
N LYS A 139 14.57 25.53 9.52
CA LYS A 139 14.80 26.67 10.42
C LYS A 139 14.39 27.92 9.63
N LYS A 140 13.18 28.43 9.88
CA LYS A 140 12.82 29.79 9.48
C LYS A 140 13.79 30.72 10.23
N ALA A 141 14.62 31.43 9.48
CA ALA A 141 15.42 32.53 9.98
C ALA A 141 14.52 33.73 10.29
#